data_AF-A0A812IV53-F1
#
_entry.id   AF-A0A812IV53-F1
#
_cell.length_a   1.000
_cell.length_b   1.000
_cell.length_c   1.000
_cell.angle_alpha   90.00
_cell.angle_beta   90.00
_cell.angle_gamma   90.00
#
_symmetry.space_group_name_H-M   'P 1'
#
loop_
_entity.id
_entity.type
_entity.pdbx_description
1 polymer ?
#
loop_
_entity_poly.entity_id
_entity_poly.type
_entity_poly.pdbx_seq_one_letter_code
_entity_poly.pdbx_strand_id
1 'polypeptide(L)'
;MDNICPRRENCVSAEQLLVLLTEIYGLVSGPSWWRSTFLLRTTRLGYKVCPFEPCVLTLPGTEPASATRGALVIEVDDVVECGDDRHRECVSELEKTIKFGKSINVQETETMYAGRSLKQLPDYSFELHMEQYVYTRLSPIVLSRKVLKKDAASVVLNESEQTQLRGAIAALSWVSRECRPDAAAASSALASSFPDPTVETLYQANDVIRHLKQHPVKLRIHAIPEADVRNILIADSAFDTSGKERSQHGFLLGFTDKTLNVGHSAPVSLIMWRSKRLRRKASSSMLCEALSMSSATAALEKQDALW
;
A
#
# COMPACT_ATOMS: atom_id res chain seq x y z
N MET A 1 -30.07 32.55 41.65
CA MET A 1 -31.03 32.91 40.58
C MET A 1 -30.36 33.95 39.70
N ASP A 2 -29.16 33.67 39.20
CA ASP A 2 -28.92 32.85 38.02
C ASP A 2 -29.42 33.55 36.75
N ASN A 3 -28.50 34.24 36.09
CA ASN A 3 -28.30 33.99 34.67
C ASN A 3 -26.82 34.16 34.35
N ILE A 4 -26.19 33.00 34.33
CA ILE A 4 -24.88 32.64 33.84
C ILE A 4 -24.58 33.42 32.54
N CYS A 5 -23.52 34.22 32.56
CA CYS A 5 -22.86 34.66 31.34
C CYS A 5 -22.28 33.40 30.66
N PRO A 6 -22.78 32.98 29.48
CA PRO A 6 -22.12 31.91 28.76
C PRO A 6 -20.79 32.48 28.25
N ARG A 7 -19.74 31.68 28.41
CA ARG A 7 -18.38 31.97 27.97
C ARG A 7 -18.39 32.63 26.59
N ARG A 8 -17.59 33.67 26.40
CA ARG A 8 -17.22 34.21 25.07
C ARG A 8 -16.48 33.11 24.30
N GLU A 9 -17.23 32.18 23.74
CA GLU A 9 -16.74 31.22 22.76
C GLU A 9 -16.81 31.92 21.40
N ASN A 10 -15.65 32.38 20.91
CA ASN A 10 -15.33 32.67 19.51
C ASN A 10 -16.51 33.09 18.60
N CYS A 11 -17.07 34.28 18.82
CA CYS A 11 -18.00 34.87 17.86
C CYS A 11 -17.22 35.31 16.61
N VAL A 12 -17.23 34.48 15.57
CA VAL A 12 -16.72 34.82 14.24
C VAL A 12 -17.66 35.86 13.63
N SER A 13 -17.13 36.98 13.12
CA SER A 13 -17.95 38.01 12.45
C SER A 13 -18.63 37.42 11.21
N ALA A 14 -19.83 37.89 10.85
CA ALA A 14 -20.52 37.46 9.63
C ALA A 14 -19.67 37.70 8.37
N GLU A 15 -18.80 38.71 8.38
CA GLU A 15 -17.86 39.03 7.30
C GLU A 15 -16.69 38.02 7.18
N GLN A 16 -16.54 37.13 8.16
CA GLN A 16 -15.51 36.09 8.20
C GLN A 16 -16.09 34.69 7.87
N LEU A 17 -17.39 34.58 7.59
CA LEU A 17 -18.03 33.33 7.20
C LEU A 17 -17.98 33.15 5.68
N LEU A 18 -17.37 32.07 5.24
CA LEU A 18 -17.35 31.66 3.83
C LEU A 18 -18.32 30.49 3.63
N VAL A 19 -19.25 30.63 2.67
CA VAL A 19 -20.13 29.54 2.24
C VAL A 19 -19.50 28.86 1.03
N LEU A 20 -19.29 27.55 1.14
CA LEU A 20 -18.80 26.74 0.04
C LEU A 20 -19.96 26.41 -0.89
N LEU A 21 -19.93 26.97 -2.10
CA LEU A 21 -20.93 26.71 -3.14
C LEU A 21 -20.61 25.46 -3.98
N THR A 22 -19.44 24.88 -3.76
CA THR A 22 -18.95 23.69 -4.45
C THR A 22 -18.16 22.80 -3.50
N GLU A 23 -17.96 21.56 -3.89
CA GLU A 23 -17.13 20.61 -3.17
C GLU A 23 -15.67 21.08 -3.21
N ILE A 24 -15.02 21.11 -2.06
CA ILE A 24 -13.61 21.44 -1.94
C ILE A 24 -12.84 20.28 -1.31
N TYR A 25 -11.54 20.30 -1.51
CA TYR A 25 -10.63 19.38 -0.84
C TYR A 25 -10.82 19.41 0.68
N GLY A 26 -10.91 18.24 1.31
CA GLY A 26 -11.13 18.08 2.74
C GLY A 26 -12.58 17.82 3.15
N LEU A 27 -13.55 18.00 2.26
CA LEU A 27 -14.91 17.50 2.48
C LEU A 27 -14.96 15.98 2.28
N VAL A 28 -15.71 15.30 3.15
CA VAL A 28 -15.90 13.83 3.11
C VAL A 28 -16.51 13.38 1.78
N SER A 29 -17.34 14.22 1.16
CA SER A 29 -18.02 13.98 -0.12
C SER A 29 -17.15 14.29 -1.35
N GLY A 30 -16.07 15.07 -1.21
CA GLY A 30 -15.25 15.54 -2.32
C GLY A 30 -14.74 14.43 -3.25
N PRO A 31 -14.05 13.39 -2.74
CA PRO A 31 -13.54 12.29 -3.56
C PRO A 31 -14.65 11.53 -4.32
N SER A 32 -15.83 11.38 -3.72
CA SER A 32 -16.94 10.66 -4.35
C SER A 32 -17.50 11.43 -5.55
N TRP A 33 -17.68 12.74 -5.41
CA TRP A 33 -18.16 13.60 -6.50
C TRP A 33 -17.14 13.77 -7.61
N TRP A 34 -15.86 13.90 -7.24
CA TRP A 34 -14.74 13.87 -8.20
C TRP A 34 -14.79 12.60 -9.05
N ARG A 35 -14.82 11.44 -8.38
CA ARG A 35 -14.91 10.14 -9.05
C ARG A 35 -16.12 10.05 -9.97
N SER A 36 -17.30 10.46 -9.49
CA SER A 36 -18.53 10.42 -10.28
C SER A 36 -18.44 11.26 -11.56
N THR A 37 -17.85 12.46 -11.44
CA THR A 37 -17.60 13.35 -12.58
C THR A 37 -16.59 12.75 -13.55
N PHE A 38 -15.49 12.19 -13.04
CA PHE A 38 -14.45 11.58 -13.84
C PHE A 38 -14.96 10.35 -14.62
N LEU A 39 -15.72 9.48 -13.96
CA LEU A 39 -16.36 8.32 -14.58
C LEU A 39 -17.34 8.71 -15.69
N LEU A 40 -18.16 9.75 -15.47
CA LEU A 40 -19.10 10.22 -16.49
C LEU A 40 -18.37 10.66 -17.78
N ARG A 41 -17.22 11.33 -17.66
CA ARG A 41 -16.46 11.82 -18.81
C ARG A 41 -15.68 10.70 -19.51
N THR A 42 -14.99 9.85 -18.75
CA THR A 42 -14.25 8.71 -19.30
C THR A 42 -15.17 7.70 -19.99
N THR A 43 -16.34 7.40 -19.41
CA THR A 43 -17.31 6.48 -20.03
C THR A 43 -17.81 7.01 -21.38
N ARG A 44 -18.01 8.33 -21.53
CA ARG A 44 -18.38 8.94 -22.81
C ARG A 44 -17.30 8.82 -23.88
N LEU A 45 -16.04 8.66 -23.47
CA LEU A 45 -14.90 8.42 -24.37
C LEU A 45 -14.66 6.93 -24.66
N GLY A 46 -15.50 6.04 -24.12
CA GLY A 46 -15.46 4.60 -24.40
C GLY A 46 -14.71 3.76 -23.38
N TYR A 47 -14.21 4.35 -22.28
CA TYR A 47 -13.62 3.58 -21.19
C TYR A 47 -14.68 2.73 -20.48
N LYS A 48 -14.27 1.55 -20.02
CA LYS A 48 -15.07 0.63 -19.23
C LYS A 48 -14.45 0.45 -17.85
N VAL A 49 -15.28 0.45 -16.82
CA VAL A 49 -14.84 0.18 -15.43
C VAL A 49 -14.57 -1.31 -15.28
N CYS A 50 -13.42 -1.66 -14.69
CA CYS A 50 -13.11 -3.05 -14.34
C CYS A 50 -14.07 -3.53 -13.24
N PRO A 51 -14.77 -4.67 -13.42
CA PRO A 51 -15.73 -5.16 -12.44
C PRO A 51 -15.07 -5.66 -11.15
N PHE A 52 -13.82 -6.11 -11.21
CA PHE A 52 -13.08 -6.64 -10.05
C PHE A 52 -12.37 -5.54 -9.25
N GLU A 53 -11.86 -4.50 -9.91
CA GLU A 53 -11.19 -3.36 -9.29
C GLU A 53 -11.75 -2.05 -9.86
N PRO A 54 -12.81 -1.48 -9.26
CA PRO A 54 -13.50 -0.31 -9.81
C PRO A 54 -12.64 0.95 -9.95
N CYS A 55 -11.46 1.01 -9.31
CA CYS A 55 -10.50 2.09 -9.52
C CYS A 55 -9.81 2.02 -10.89
N VAL A 56 -9.89 0.89 -11.60
CA VAL A 56 -9.28 0.68 -12.92
C VAL A 56 -10.34 0.85 -14.02
N LEU A 57 -10.00 1.65 -15.03
CA LEU A 57 -10.77 1.80 -16.25
C LEU A 57 -9.91 1.38 -17.44
N THR A 58 -10.48 0.65 -18.37
CA THR A 58 -9.79 0.17 -19.58
C THR A 58 -10.47 0.72 -20.83
N LEU A 59 -9.67 1.19 -21.79
CA LEU A 59 -10.12 1.51 -23.13
C LEU A 59 -10.00 0.23 -23.99
N PRO A 60 -11.12 -0.42 -24.33
CA PRO A 60 -11.07 -1.67 -25.08
C PRO A 60 -10.56 -1.45 -26.51
N GLY A 61 -9.98 -2.48 -27.10
CA GLY A 61 -9.69 -2.50 -28.53
C GLY A 61 -10.97 -2.55 -29.39
N THR A 62 -10.79 -2.44 -30.71
CA THR A 62 -11.90 -2.32 -31.66
C THR A 62 -12.69 -3.61 -31.82
N GLU A 63 -12.03 -4.76 -31.66
CA GLU A 63 -12.60 -6.08 -31.87
C GLU A 63 -12.61 -6.90 -30.57
N PRO A 64 -13.51 -7.89 -30.44
CA PRO A 64 -13.43 -8.87 -29.35
C PRO A 64 -12.05 -9.53 -29.30
N ALA A 65 -11.48 -9.65 -28.10
CA ALA A 65 -10.13 -10.18 -27.84
C ALA A 65 -8.95 -9.35 -28.41
N SER A 66 -9.19 -8.16 -28.95
CA SER A 66 -8.09 -7.23 -29.24
C SER A 66 -7.51 -6.65 -27.94
N ALA A 67 -6.22 -6.33 -27.98
CA ALA A 67 -5.51 -5.78 -26.83
C ALA A 67 -6.16 -4.49 -26.32
N THR A 68 -6.12 -4.31 -25.01
CA THR A 68 -6.53 -3.05 -24.36
C THR A 68 -5.67 -1.91 -24.90
N ARG A 69 -6.32 -0.84 -25.36
CA ARG A 69 -5.67 0.33 -25.97
C ARG A 69 -5.11 1.28 -24.94
N GLY A 70 -5.64 1.24 -23.72
CA GLY A 70 -5.11 2.00 -22.60
C GLY A 70 -5.87 1.75 -21.31
N ALA A 71 -5.31 2.23 -20.22
CA ALA A 71 -5.85 2.09 -18.88
C ALA A 71 -5.70 3.39 -18.09
N LEU A 72 -6.66 3.62 -17.19
CA LEU A 72 -6.62 4.67 -16.17
C LEU A 72 -6.81 4.01 -14.81
N VAL A 73 -5.97 4.36 -13.85
CA VAL A 73 -6.11 3.97 -12.45
C VAL A 73 -6.36 5.23 -11.64
N ILE A 74 -7.51 5.28 -10.96
CA ILE A 74 -7.94 6.40 -10.14
C ILE A 74 -7.59 6.10 -8.67
N GLU A 75 -6.72 6.90 -8.08
CA GLU A 75 -6.40 6.86 -6.67
C GLU A 75 -6.81 8.18 -6.01
N VAL A 76 -8.00 8.19 -5.41
CA VAL A 76 -8.62 9.40 -4.82
C VAL A 76 -8.69 10.53 -5.86
N ASP A 77 -7.77 11.50 -5.80
CA ASP A 77 -7.65 12.66 -6.68
C ASP A 77 -6.54 12.52 -7.74
N ASP A 78 -5.65 11.55 -7.60
CA ASP A 78 -4.60 11.26 -8.58
C ASP A 78 -5.06 10.22 -9.63
N VAL A 79 -4.48 10.31 -10.82
CA VAL A 79 -4.73 9.36 -11.92
C VAL A 79 -3.39 8.93 -12.50
N VAL A 80 -3.19 7.62 -12.63
CA VAL A 80 -2.12 7.02 -13.44
C VAL A 80 -2.72 6.49 -14.72
N GLU A 81 -2.04 6.72 -15.83
CA GLU A 81 -2.53 6.37 -17.17
C GLU A 81 -1.43 5.70 -18.00
N CYS A 82 -1.83 4.80 -18.89
CA CYS A 82 -0.97 4.25 -19.92
C CYS A 82 -1.80 3.84 -21.14
N GLY A 83 -1.23 3.87 -22.33
CA GLY A 83 -1.92 3.41 -23.53
C GLY A 83 -1.26 3.84 -24.84
N ASP A 84 -1.95 3.52 -25.94
CA ASP A 84 -1.56 3.85 -27.31
C ASP A 84 -1.97 5.28 -27.73
N ASP A 85 -1.80 5.59 -29.01
CA ASP A 85 -2.14 6.89 -29.58
C ASP A 85 -3.62 7.26 -29.42
N ARG A 86 -4.54 6.28 -29.45
CA ARG A 86 -5.96 6.57 -29.23
C ARG A 86 -6.25 6.89 -27.78
N HIS A 87 -5.63 6.17 -26.87
CA HIS A 87 -5.71 6.51 -25.46
C HIS A 87 -5.22 7.95 -25.21
N ARG A 88 -4.09 8.33 -25.84
CA ARG A 88 -3.58 9.72 -25.81
C ARG A 88 -4.54 10.75 -26.38
N GLU A 89 -5.24 10.46 -27.48
CA GLU A 89 -6.31 11.32 -28.00
C GLU A 89 -7.43 11.50 -26.97
N CYS A 90 -7.88 10.41 -26.34
CA CYS A 90 -8.91 10.45 -25.31
C CYS A 90 -8.47 11.27 -24.08
N VAL A 91 -7.22 11.12 -23.63
CA VAL A 91 -6.67 11.92 -22.53
C VAL A 91 -6.61 13.41 -22.89
N SER A 92 -6.19 13.75 -24.11
CA SER A 92 -6.22 15.14 -24.61
C SER A 92 -7.63 15.74 -24.61
N GLU A 93 -8.67 14.96 -24.94
CA GLU A 93 -10.06 15.41 -24.80
C GLU A 93 -10.49 15.59 -23.33
N LEU A 94 -9.99 14.74 -22.41
CA LEU A 94 -10.23 14.91 -20.98
C LEU A 94 -9.59 16.20 -20.47
N GLU A 95 -8.34 16.49 -20.84
CA GLU A 95 -7.59 17.68 -20.42
C GLU A 95 -8.25 19.01 -20.84
N LYS A 96 -9.03 19.01 -21.93
CA LYS A 96 -9.84 20.18 -22.33
C LYS A 96 -10.99 20.46 -21.37
N THR A 97 -11.47 19.45 -20.64
CA THR A 97 -12.65 19.53 -19.77
C THR A 97 -12.33 19.44 -18.28
N ILE A 98 -11.19 18.85 -17.94
CA ILE A 98 -10.68 18.67 -16.58
C ILE A 98 -9.31 19.30 -16.52
N LYS A 99 -9.14 20.24 -15.59
CA LYS A 99 -7.84 20.82 -15.31
C LYS A 99 -7.07 19.95 -14.32
N PHE A 100 -6.05 19.24 -14.80
CA PHE A 100 -5.10 18.55 -13.94
C PHE A 100 -4.06 19.53 -13.40
N GLY A 101 -3.83 19.51 -12.09
CA GLY A 101 -2.87 20.43 -11.45
C GLY A 101 -1.43 20.14 -11.85
N LYS A 102 -1.12 18.87 -12.10
CA LYS A 102 0.21 18.37 -12.45
C LYS A 102 0.06 17.18 -13.41
N SER A 103 0.78 17.22 -14.53
CA SER A 103 0.89 16.11 -15.48
C SER A 103 2.38 15.84 -15.69
N ILE A 104 2.80 14.59 -15.52
CA ILE A 104 4.21 14.20 -15.48
C ILE A 104 4.39 12.91 -16.25
N ASN A 105 5.36 12.91 -17.16
CA ASN A 105 5.85 11.68 -17.75
C ASN A 105 6.80 10.98 -16.76
N VAL A 106 6.35 9.87 -16.17
CA VAL A 106 7.13 9.10 -15.19
C VAL A 106 8.37 8.42 -15.78
N GLN A 107 8.50 8.37 -17.10
CA GLN A 107 9.70 7.92 -17.79
C GLN A 107 10.81 8.98 -17.81
N GLU A 108 10.42 10.26 -17.81
CA GLU A 108 11.35 11.40 -17.82
C GLU A 108 11.74 11.79 -16.39
N THR A 109 10.78 11.80 -15.47
CA THR A 109 10.96 12.31 -14.10
C THR A 109 10.29 11.39 -13.09
N GLU A 110 11.05 11.03 -12.05
CA GLU A 110 10.51 10.33 -10.89
C GLU A 110 9.48 11.21 -10.15
N THR A 111 8.37 10.62 -9.73
CA THR A 111 7.34 11.37 -9.01
C THR A 111 6.67 10.59 -7.89
N MET A 112 6.00 11.33 -7.00
CA MET A 112 5.22 10.74 -5.92
C MET A 112 3.80 10.44 -6.39
N TYR A 113 3.36 9.20 -6.19
CA TYR A 113 2.01 8.74 -6.43
C TYR A 113 1.52 7.91 -5.25
N ALA A 114 0.40 8.31 -4.63
CA ALA A 114 -0.18 7.62 -3.47
C ALA A 114 0.81 7.40 -2.31
N GLY A 115 1.73 8.34 -2.08
CA GLY A 115 2.75 8.23 -1.03
C GLY A 115 3.94 7.31 -1.36
N ARG A 116 4.09 6.87 -2.61
CA ARG A 116 5.21 6.08 -3.13
C ARG A 116 5.92 6.86 -4.23
N SER A 117 7.24 6.75 -4.30
CA SER A 117 8.01 7.21 -5.46
C SER A 117 7.80 6.22 -6.60
N LEU A 118 7.61 6.74 -7.82
CA LEU A 118 7.36 5.98 -9.03
C LEU A 118 8.21 6.56 -10.17
N LYS A 119 8.93 5.67 -10.86
CA LYS A 119 9.69 6.00 -12.07
C LYS A 119 9.57 4.86 -13.07
N GLN A 120 9.31 5.19 -14.34
CA GLN A 120 9.44 4.24 -15.43
C GLN A 120 10.85 4.30 -16.02
N LEU A 121 11.43 3.16 -16.29
CA LEU A 121 12.76 3.01 -16.86
C LEU A 121 12.70 2.96 -18.40
N PRO A 122 13.82 3.14 -19.11
CA PRO A 122 13.86 3.09 -20.57
C PRO A 122 13.44 1.74 -21.16
N ASP A 123 13.57 0.65 -20.40
CA ASP A 123 13.13 -0.70 -20.78
C ASP A 123 11.64 -0.96 -20.48
N TYR A 124 10.89 0.09 -20.13
CA TYR A 124 9.48 0.07 -19.70
C TYR A 124 9.22 -0.58 -18.33
N SER A 125 10.25 -1.04 -17.62
CA SER A 125 10.11 -1.50 -16.23
C SER A 125 9.81 -0.31 -15.30
N PHE A 126 9.23 -0.56 -14.14
CA PHE A 126 9.00 0.47 -13.12
C PHE A 126 9.88 0.25 -11.89
N GLU A 127 10.33 1.35 -11.27
CA GLU A 127 10.92 1.36 -9.94
C GLU A 127 9.98 2.06 -8.96
N LEU A 128 9.76 1.44 -7.80
CA LEU A 128 8.96 1.99 -6.72
C LEU A 128 9.72 1.97 -5.40
N HIS A 129 9.62 3.03 -4.61
CA HIS A 129 10.18 3.05 -3.26
C HIS A 129 9.48 4.08 -2.35
N MET A 130 9.77 4.02 -1.04
CA MET A 130 9.17 4.91 -0.04
C MET A 130 10.21 5.59 0.85
N GLU A 131 11.40 5.87 0.30
CA GLU A 131 12.51 6.43 1.08
C GLU A 131 12.12 7.73 1.80
N GLN A 132 11.46 8.67 1.10
CA GLN A 132 11.02 9.92 1.72
C GLN A 132 10.12 9.67 2.92
N TYR A 133 9.17 8.74 2.82
CA TYR A 133 8.31 8.37 3.94
C TYR A 133 9.11 7.71 5.08
N VAL A 134 10.03 6.80 4.75
CA VAL A 134 10.89 6.13 5.74
C VAL A 134 11.73 7.12 6.51
N TYR A 135 12.34 8.10 5.85
CA TYR A 135 13.17 9.07 6.55
C TYR A 135 12.36 10.08 7.38
N THR A 136 11.20 10.51 6.88
CA THR A 136 10.42 11.61 7.49
C THR A 136 9.36 11.15 8.50
N ARG A 137 8.80 9.95 8.35
CA ARG A 137 7.67 9.46 9.16
C ARG A 137 8.05 8.34 10.14
N LEU A 138 9.01 7.48 9.79
CA LEU A 138 9.49 6.43 10.69
C LEU A 138 10.53 7.02 11.65
N SER A 139 10.09 7.47 12.82
CA SER A 139 10.97 8.01 13.86
C SER A 139 11.11 7.01 15.02
N PRO A 140 12.34 6.68 15.44
CA PRO A 140 12.55 5.90 16.65
C PRO A 140 11.91 6.58 17.86
N ILE A 141 11.32 5.76 18.73
CA ILE A 141 10.69 6.18 19.96
C ILE A 141 11.77 6.43 21.01
N VAL A 142 11.73 7.60 21.64
CA VAL A 142 12.67 7.97 22.71
C VAL A 142 11.99 7.74 24.06
N LEU A 143 12.57 6.85 24.86
CA LEU A 143 12.14 6.64 26.24
C LEU A 143 12.58 7.82 27.10
N SER A 144 11.65 8.36 27.89
CA SER A 144 11.95 9.40 28.90
C SER A 144 12.69 8.83 30.11
N ARG A 145 12.46 7.56 30.43
CA ARG A 145 13.10 6.83 31.53
C ARG A 145 14.25 5.93 31.03
N LYS A 146 15.29 5.76 31.86
CA LYS A 146 16.39 4.84 31.57
C LYS A 146 15.99 3.42 31.98
N VAL A 147 15.91 2.51 31.02
CA VAL A 147 15.70 1.07 31.25
C VAL A 147 16.85 0.32 30.60
N LEU A 148 17.58 -0.46 31.41
CA LEU A 148 18.68 -1.28 30.89
C LEU A 148 18.13 -2.38 29.98
N LYS A 149 18.85 -2.72 28.90
CA LYS A 149 18.41 -3.76 27.95
C LYS A 149 18.08 -5.09 28.62
N LYS A 150 18.84 -5.48 29.65
CA LYS A 150 18.63 -6.73 30.41
C LYS A 150 17.28 -6.80 31.13
N ASP A 151 16.70 -5.64 31.46
CA ASP A 151 15.45 -5.53 32.21
C ASP A 151 14.27 -5.19 31.27
N ALA A 152 14.53 -4.99 29.97
CA ALA A 152 13.54 -4.48 29.02
C ALA A 152 12.34 -5.41 28.82
N ALA A 153 12.55 -6.72 28.93
CA ALA A 153 11.51 -7.74 28.74
C ALA A 153 10.46 -7.75 29.88
N SER A 154 10.83 -7.33 31.09
CA SER A 154 9.95 -7.36 32.27
C SER A 154 9.25 -6.02 32.52
N VAL A 155 9.69 -4.94 31.88
CA VAL A 155 9.13 -3.60 32.07
C VAL A 155 8.05 -3.32 31.04
N VAL A 156 6.80 -3.22 31.49
CA VAL A 156 5.64 -2.84 30.66
C VAL A 156 5.67 -1.35 30.33
N LEU A 157 5.20 -1.00 29.13
CA LEU A 157 5.10 0.38 28.66
C LEU A 157 3.97 1.15 29.35
N ASN A 158 4.21 2.43 29.66
CA ASN A 158 3.15 3.33 30.10
C ASN A 158 2.25 3.76 28.92
N GLU A 159 1.11 4.41 29.20
CA GLU A 159 0.12 4.77 28.16
C GLU A 159 0.67 5.67 27.04
N SER A 160 1.57 6.61 27.39
CA SER A 160 2.21 7.49 26.40
C SER A 160 3.17 6.72 25.50
N GLU A 161 4.02 5.87 26.08
CA GLU A 161 4.94 4.98 25.36
C GLU A 161 4.16 4.00 24.46
N GLN A 162 3.05 3.43 24.96
CA GLN A 162 2.18 2.57 24.16
C GLN A 162 1.56 3.32 22.98
N THR A 163 1.14 4.57 23.17
CA THR A 163 0.58 5.40 22.11
C THR A 163 1.61 5.69 21.02
N GLN A 164 2.84 6.03 21.41
CA GLN A 164 3.95 6.23 20.48
C GLN A 164 4.29 4.93 19.73
N LEU A 165 4.30 3.79 20.43
CA LEU A 165 4.54 2.47 19.82
C LEU A 165 3.45 2.12 18.79
N ARG A 166 2.17 2.37 19.09
CA ARG A 166 1.07 2.18 18.12
C ARG A 166 1.27 3.03 16.87
N GLY A 167 1.65 4.31 17.04
CA GLY A 167 1.95 5.20 15.92
C GLY A 167 3.10 4.69 15.05
N ALA A 168 4.19 4.24 15.67
CA ALA A 168 5.34 3.68 14.95
C ALA A 168 4.98 2.38 14.20
N ILE A 169 4.22 1.48 14.82
CA ILE A 169 3.76 0.24 14.19
C ILE A 169 2.79 0.52 13.03
N ALA A 170 1.91 1.52 13.16
CA ALA A 170 1.02 1.92 12.07
C ALA A 170 1.82 2.45 10.86
N ALA A 171 2.81 3.32 11.10
CA ALA A 171 3.71 3.80 10.06
C ALA A 171 4.53 2.67 9.42
N LEU A 172 5.03 1.74 10.24
CA LEU A 172 5.78 0.56 9.78
C LEU A 172 4.89 -0.36 8.94
N SER A 173 3.64 -0.59 9.37
CA SER A 173 2.66 -1.41 8.67
C SER A 173 2.34 -0.86 7.28
N TRP A 174 2.15 0.47 7.18
CA TRP A 174 1.98 1.14 5.88
C TRP A 174 3.17 0.90 4.95
N VAL A 175 4.39 1.21 5.38
CA VAL A 175 5.59 1.00 4.56
C VAL A 175 5.78 -0.47 4.18
N SER A 176 5.54 -1.36 5.14
CA SER A 176 5.65 -2.80 4.93
C SER A 176 4.66 -3.31 3.90
N ARG A 177 3.47 -2.72 3.78
CA ARG A 177 2.45 -3.17 2.83
C ARG A 177 2.71 -2.68 1.41
N GLU A 178 3.27 -1.48 1.28
CA GLU A 178 3.32 -0.78 0.00
C GLU A 178 4.63 -1.01 -0.78
N CYS A 179 5.81 -0.88 -0.15
CA CYS A 179 7.09 -1.01 -0.87
C CYS A 179 8.22 -1.75 -0.12
N ARG A 180 7.99 -2.23 1.10
CA ARG A 180 9.02 -2.91 1.92
C ARG A 180 8.58 -4.31 2.35
N PRO A 181 8.61 -5.31 1.45
CA PRO A 181 8.31 -6.70 1.80
C PRO A 181 9.15 -7.25 2.96
N ASP A 182 10.39 -6.80 3.07
CA ASP A 182 11.32 -7.12 4.16
C ASP A 182 10.84 -6.66 5.54
N ALA A 183 9.96 -5.64 5.61
CA ALA A 183 9.40 -5.15 6.87
C ALA A 183 8.14 -5.90 7.33
N ALA A 184 7.54 -6.76 6.49
CA ALA A 184 6.22 -7.34 6.73
C ALA A 184 6.18 -8.23 7.98
N ALA A 185 7.19 -9.08 8.17
CA ALA A 185 7.28 -9.96 9.34
C ALA A 185 7.44 -9.18 10.63
N ALA A 186 8.36 -8.22 10.66
CA ALA A 186 8.60 -7.37 11.83
C ALA A 186 7.36 -6.56 12.20
N SER A 187 6.67 -5.96 11.22
CA SER A 187 5.43 -5.23 11.46
C SER A 187 4.35 -6.13 12.08
N SER A 188 4.15 -7.34 11.55
CA SER A 188 3.18 -8.29 12.09
C SER A 188 3.53 -8.75 13.50
N ALA A 189 4.80 -9.03 13.77
CA ALA A 189 5.25 -9.48 15.09
C ALA A 189 5.06 -8.39 16.14
N LEU A 190 5.49 -7.16 15.85
CA LEU A 190 5.33 -6.01 16.75
C LEU A 190 3.85 -5.68 16.98
N ALA A 191 3.00 -5.74 15.96
CA ALA A 191 1.56 -5.52 16.15
C ALA A 191 0.92 -6.56 17.09
N SER A 192 1.49 -7.78 17.17
CA SER A 192 0.98 -8.85 18.02
C SER A 192 1.39 -8.76 19.49
N SER A 193 2.23 -7.79 19.87
CA SER A 193 2.67 -7.61 21.26
C SER A 193 1.62 -6.95 22.18
N PHE A 194 0.53 -6.44 21.62
CA PHE A 194 -0.56 -5.84 22.40
C PHE A 194 -1.47 -6.94 22.99
N PRO A 195 -2.10 -6.71 24.16
CA PRO A 195 -2.31 -5.42 24.83
C PRO A 195 -1.15 -4.92 25.72
N ASP A 196 -0.23 -5.79 26.12
CA ASP A 196 0.79 -5.50 27.15
C ASP A 196 2.22 -5.45 26.57
N PRO A 197 2.56 -4.49 25.71
CA PRO A 197 3.90 -4.39 25.14
C PRO A 197 4.92 -3.98 26.21
N THR A 198 6.15 -4.46 26.05
CA THR A 198 7.25 -4.19 26.96
C THR A 198 8.25 -3.21 26.35
N VAL A 199 9.20 -2.75 27.16
CA VAL A 199 10.31 -1.91 26.69
C VAL A 199 11.15 -2.66 25.66
N GLU A 200 11.24 -3.98 25.74
CA GLU A 200 11.90 -4.80 24.71
C GLU A 200 11.21 -4.67 23.35
N THR A 201 9.87 -4.74 23.31
CA THR A 201 9.11 -4.55 22.07
C THR A 201 9.40 -3.18 21.44
N LEU A 202 9.50 -2.14 22.26
CA LEU A 202 9.84 -0.79 21.79
C LEU A 202 11.26 -0.75 21.20
N TYR A 203 12.24 -1.39 21.86
CA TYR A 203 13.59 -1.48 21.32
C TYR A 203 13.64 -2.24 20.00
N GLN A 204 12.90 -3.35 19.88
CA GLN A 204 12.77 -4.08 18.62
C GLN A 204 12.17 -3.21 17.51
N ALA A 205 11.11 -2.43 17.81
CA ALA A 205 10.54 -1.48 16.85
C ALA A 205 11.57 -0.44 16.39
N ASN A 206 12.37 0.11 17.31
CA ASN A 206 13.43 1.06 16.99
C ASN A 206 14.54 0.44 16.15
N ASP A 207 14.90 -0.82 16.41
CA ASP A 207 15.92 -1.55 15.65
C ASP A 207 15.44 -1.80 14.21
N VAL A 208 14.16 -2.17 14.02
CA VAL A 208 13.55 -2.31 12.70
C VAL A 208 13.56 -0.97 11.96
N ILE A 209 13.12 0.12 12.61
CA ILE A 209 13.14 1.47 12.01
C ILE A 209 14.56 1.83 11.56
N ARG A 210 15.57 1.59 12.40
CA ARG A 210 16.97 1.87 12.06
C ARG A 210 17.43 1.02 10.88
N HIS A 211 17.09 -0.26 10.87
CA HIS A 211 17.40 -1.17 9.76
C HIS A 211 16.81 -0.68 8.44
N LEU A 212 15.53 -0.30 8.42
CA LEU A 212 14.87 0.20 7.21
C LEU A 212 15.48 1.50 6.68
N LYS A 213 15.99 2.37 7.57
CA LYS A 213 16.71 3.59 7.19
C LYS A 213 18.11 3.30 6.64
N GLN A 214 18.79 2.30 7.19
CA GLN A 214 20.15 1.95 6.77
C GLN A 214 20.18 1.16 5.46
N HIS A 215 19.11 0.41 5.16
CA HIS A 215 19.01 -0.46 3.99
C HIS A 215 17.85 0.01 3.12
N PRO A 216 18.08 1.02 2.24
CA PRO A 216 17.09 1.43 1.27
C PRO A 216 16.83 0.28 0.28
N VAL A 217 15.55 0.07 -0.06
CA VAL A 217 15.10 -0.96 -0.99
C VAL A 217 14.21 -0.28 -2.03
N LYS A 218 14.45 -0.62 -3.30
CA LYS A 218 13.60 -0.27 -4.42
C LYS A 218 12.99 -1.54 -4.99
N LEU A 219 11.67 -1.53 -5.18
CA LEU A 219 10.97 -2.59 -5.88
C LEU A 219 11.05 -2.33 -7.38
N ARG A 220 11.30 -3.37 -8.15
CA ARG A 220 11.27 -3.32 -9.61
C ARG A 220 10.12 -4.16 -10.13
N ILE A 221 9.26 -3.55 -10.93
CA ILE A 221 8.24 -4.23 -11.72
C ILE A 221 8.79 -4.32 -13.14
N HIS A 222 9.27 -5.50 -13.51
CA HIS A 222 9.88 -5.75 -14.80
C HIS A 222 8.85 -5.66 -15.93
N ALA A 223 9.25 -5.05 -17.04
CA ALA A 223 8.52 -5.17 -18.29
C ALA A 223 8.64 -6.60 -18.82
N ILE A 224 7.50 -7.28 -18.93
CA ILE A 224 7.42 -8.66 -19.44
C ILE A 224 6.39 -8.65 -20.57
N PRO A 225 6.70 -9.22 -21.75
CA PRO A 225 5.72 -9.38 -22.81
C PRO A 225 4.50 -10.16 -22.31
N GLU A 226 3.29 -9.69 -22.62
CA GLU A 226 2.02 -10.24 -22.10
C GLU A 226 1.92 -11.76 -22.28
N ALA A 227 2.28 -12.28 -23.46
CA ALA A 227 2.26 -13.71 -23.76
C ALA A 227 3.21 -14.56 -22.88
N ASP A 228 4.23 -13.93 -22.30
CA ASP A 228 5.26 -14.57 -21.49
C ASP A 228 5.03 -14.41 -20.00
N VAL A 229 4.09 -13.56 -19.57
CA VAL A 229 3.75 -13.34 -18.15
C VAL A 229 3.30 -14.63 -17.50
N ARG A 230 3.88 -14.95 -16.35
CA ARG A 230 3.51 -16.07 -15.48
C ARG A 230 3.31 -15.56 -14.06
N ASN A 231 2.36 -16.14 -13.35
CA ASN A 231 2.18 -15.88 -11.92
C ASN A 231 3.26 -16.64 -11.11
N ILE A 232 3.79 -16.00 -10.08
CA ILE A 232 4.67 -16.64 -9.09
C ILE A 232 4.10 -16.45 -7.69
N LEU A 233 3.94 -17.56 -6.97
CA LEU A 233 3.49 -17.59 -5.58
C LEU A 233 4.49 -18.39 -4.76
N ILE A 234 5.05 -17.77 -3.73
CA ILE A 234 5.92 -18.41 -2.75
C ILE A 234 5.23 -18.27 -1.40
N ALA A 235 4.91 -19.38 -0.75
CA ALA A 235 4.31 -19.38 0.57
C ALA A 235 5.16 -20.21 1.53
N ASP A 236 5.28 -19.71 2.75
CA ASP A 236 6.05 -20.37 3.80
C ASP A 236 5.34 -20.17 5.16
N SER A 237 5.70 -20.98 6.14
CA SER A 237 5.16 -20.89 7.49
C SER A 237 6.15 -21.34 8.56
N ALA A 238 6.16 -20.62 9.68
CA ALA A 238 6.99 -20.91 10.84
C ALA A 238 6.12 -21.51 11.95
N PHE A 239 6.24 -22.82 12.14
CA PHE A 239 5.54 -23.55 13.19
C PHE A 239 6.08 -23.23 14.58
N ASP A 240 5.20 -23.04 15.56
CA ASP A 240 5.61 -22.84 16.96
C ASP A 240 5.62 -24.18 17.68
N THR A 241 6.81 -24.72 17.88
CA THR A 241 7.02 -26.01 18.56
C THR A 241 6.71 -25.94 20.05
N SER A 242 6.74 -24.74 20.66
CA SER A 242 6.40 -24.57 22.08
C SER A 242 4.91 -24.73 22.35
N GLY A 243 4.08 -24.51 21.31
CA GLY A 243 2.63 -24.52 21.40
C GLY A 243 2.06 -23.42 22.30
N LYS A 244 2.86 -22.44 22.71
CA LYS A 244 2.41 -21.33 23.56
C LYS A 244 1.80 -20.22 22.70
N GLU A 245 2.37 -20.01 21.53
CA GLU A 245 1.97 -18.99 20.57
C GLU A 245 1.26 -19.61 19.37
N ARG A 246 0.72 -18.73 18.52
CA ARG A 246 0.21 -19.14 17.21
C ARG A 246 1.32 -18.97 16.18
N SER A 247 1.45 -19.95 15.30
CA SER A 247 2.44 -19.95 14.22
C SER A 247 2.28 -18.76 13.28
N GLN A 248 3.40 -18.32 12.71
CA GLN A 248 3.44 -17.25 11.72
C GLN A 248 3.43 -17.86 10.33
N HIS A 249 2.79 -17.22 9.37
CA HIS A 249 2.84 -17.62 7.98
C HIS A 249 2.95 -16.41 7.07
N GLY A 250 3.41 -16.61 5.85
CA GLY A 250 3.56 -15.53 4.89
C GLY A 250 3.64 -16.01 3.47
N PHE A 251 3.48 -15.08 2.55
CA PHE A 251 3.63 -15.35 1.13
C PHE A 251 4.14 -14.12 0.38
N LEU A 252 4.78 -14.38 -0.76
CA LEU A 252 5.14 -13.45 -1.80
C LEU A 252 4.37 -13.83 -3.06
N LEU A 253 3.75 -12.85 -3.69
CA LEU A 253 2.96 -13.01 -4.89
C LEU A 253 3.39 -11.94 -5.91
N GLY A 254 3.54 -12.35 -7.16
CA GLY A 254 4.02 -11.48 -8.22
C GLY A 254 3.88 -12.07 -9.60
N PHE A 255 4.60 -11.44 -10.53
CA PHE A 255 4.75 -11.89 -11.90
C PHE A 255 6.20 -12.26 -12.20
N THR A 256 6.38 -13.20 -13.12
CA THR A 256 7.64 -13.62 -13.70
C THR A 256 7.40 -13.97 -15.16
N ASP A 257 8.38 -14.57 -15.83
CA ASP A 257 8.25 -15.04 -17.20
C ASP A 257 8.40 -16.57 -17.31
N LYS A 258 8.19 -17.09 -18.53
CA LYS A 258 8.32 -18.51 -18.85
C LYS A 258 9.71 -19.12 -18.57
N THR A 259 10.76 -18.33 -18.38
CA THR A 259 12.12 -18.84 -18.15
C THR A 259 12.26 -19.48 -16.77
N LEU A 260 11.46 -19.04 -15.79
CA LEU A 260 11.44 -19.66 -14.46
C LEU A 260 11.01 -21.13 -14.52
N ASN A 261 10.05 -21.47 -15.40
CA ASN A 261 9.52 -22.83 -15.52
C ASN A 261 10.55 -23.85 -16.03
N VAL A 262 11.61 -23.38 -16.68
CA VAL A 262 12.70 -24.23 -17.18
C VAL A 262 13.93 -24.21 -16.26
N GLY A 263 13.80 -23.65 -15.04
CA GLY A 263 14.85 -23.64 -14.03
C GLY A 263 15.96 -22.60 -14.28
N HIS A 264 15.72 -21.61 -15.12
CA HIS A 264 16.64 -20.51 -15.36
C HIS A 264 16.32 -19.29 -14.48
N SER A 265 17.31 -18.39 -14.37
CA SER A 265 17.09 -17.10 -13.71
C SER A 265 16.08 -16.27 -14.50
N ALA A 266 15.05 -15.79 -13.81
CA ALA A 266 13.93 -15.06 -14.37
C ALA A 266 13.69 -13.76 -13.59
N PRO A 267 13.13 -12.71 -14.22
CA PRO A 267 12.67 -11.52 -13.50
C PRO A 267 11.54 -11.88 -12.52
N VAL A 268 11.51 -11.24 -11.35
CA VAL A 268 10.43 -11.39 -10.38
C VAL A 268 9.92 -10.02 -9.96
N SER A 269 8.70 -9.70 -10.37
CA SER A 269 7.98 -8.48 -10.04
C SER A 269 7.01 -8.76 -8.90
N LEU A 270 7.39 -8.44 -7.65
CA LEU A 270 6.50 -8.60 -6.51
C LEU A 270 5.39 -7.56 -6.52
N ILE A 271 4.13 -7.99 -6.42
CA ILE A 271 2.97 -7.09 -6.39
C ILE A 271 2.19 -7.17 -5.08
N MET A 272 2.31 -8.29 -4.36
CA MET A 272 1.67 -8.46 -3.06
C MET A 272 2.49 -9.40 -2.19
N TRP A 273 2.49 -9.12 -0.89
CA TRP A 273 3.10 -9.99 0.11
C TRP A 273 2.39 -9.84 1.44
N ARG A 274 2.52 -10.85 2.29
CA ARG A 274 1.94 -10.85 3.63
C ARG A 274 2.84 -11.62 4.58
N SER A 275 2.86 -11.16 5.83
CA SER A 275 3.24 -11.96 6.98
C SER A 275 2.17 -11.78 8.05
N LYS A 276 1.65 -12.88 8.58
CA LYS A 276 0.56 -12.86 9.55
C LYS A 276 0.63 -14.04 10.50
N ARG A 277 0.17 -13.81 11.72
CA ARG A 277 -0.08 -14.88 12.69
C ARG A 277 -1.33 -15.67 12.29
N LEU A 278 -1.24 -17.01 12.30
CA LEU A 278 -2.38 -17.86 12.02
C LEU A 278 -3.53 -17.59 13.01
N ARG A 279 -4.76 -17.63 12.51
CA ARG A 279 -5.96 -17.41 13.33
C ARG A 279 -6.18 -18.54 14.34
N ARG A 280 -5.84 -19.77 13.95
CA ARG A 280 -5.99 -20.98 14.74
C ARG A 280 -4.62 -21.58 15.02
N LYS A 281 -4.47 -22.23 16.17
CA LYS A 281 -3.26 -22.98 16.49
C LYS A 281 -3.21 -24.21 15.56
N ALA A 282 -2.12 -24.36 14.81
CA ALA A 282 -1.87 -25.56 14.04
C ALA A 282 -1.38 -26.67 14.99
N SER A 283 -1.82 -27.90 14.76
CA SER A 283 -1.38 -29.09 15.52
C SER A 283 -0.09 -29.69 14.99
N SER A 284 0.32 -29.34 13.76
CA SER A 284 1.53 -29.82 13.10
C SER A 284 2.08 -28.78 12.14
N SER A 285 3.35 -28.92 11.75
CA SER A 285 3.97 -28.09 10.70
C SER A 285 3.23 -28.22 9.37
N MET A 286 2.87 -29.45 8.98
CA MET A 286 2.13 -29.70 7.73
C MET A 286 0.79 -28.95 7.69
N LEU A 287 0.05 -28.89 8.81
CA LEU A 287 -1.20 -28.11 8.87
C LEU A 287 -0.92 -26.61 8.76
N CYS A 288 0.17 -26.13 9.35
CA CYS A 288 0.59 -24.73 9.26
C CYS A 288 0.91 -24.34 7.81
N GLU A 289 1.67 -25.18 7.10
CA GLU A 289 2.00 -25.00 5.68
C GLU A 289 0.75 -25.05 4.80
N ALA A 290 -0.14 -26.02 5.03
CA ALA A 290 -1.40 -26.14 4.27
C ALA A 290 -2.29 -24.90 4.43
N LEU A 291 -2.41 -24.35 5.65
CA LEU A 291 -3.15 -23.12 5.91
C LEU A 291 -2.48 -21.90 5.27
N SER A 292 -1.15 -21.86 5.26
CA SER A 292 -0.39 -20.79 4.59
C SER A 292 -0.65 -20.82 3.09
N MET A 293 -0.49 -22.00 2.47
CA MET A 293 -0.70 -22.20 1.05
C MET A 293 -2.14 -21.88 0.67
N SER A 294 -3.14 -22.37 1.41
CA SER A 294 -4.55 -22.03 1.16
C SER A 294 -4.82 -20.53 1.15
N SER A 295 -4.23 -19.78 2.09
CA SER A 295 -4.35 -18.32 2.13
C SER A 295 -3.64 -17.64 0.94
N ALA A 296 -2.50 -18.18 0.54
CA ALA A 296 -1.69 -17.67 -0.56
C ALA A 296 -2.36 -17.95 -1.93
N THR A 297 -2.95 -19.12 -2.13
CA THR A 297 -3.67 -19.47 -3.36
C THR A 297 -4.93 -18.63 -3.54
N ALA A 298 -5.68 -18.35 -2.47
CA ALA A 298 -6.81 -17.43 -2.53
C ALA A 298 -6.39 -16.01 -2.98
N ALA A 299 -5.19 -15.58 -2.59
CA ALA A 299 -4.59 -14.34 -3.04
C ALA A 299 -4.18 -14.38 -4.52
N LEU A 300 -3.64 -15.50 -4.98
CA LEU A 300 -3.31 -15.75 -6.39
C LEU A 300 -4.55 -15.75 -7.27
N GLU A 301 -5.64 -16.41 -6.87
CA GLU A 301 -6.90 -16.43 -7.62
C GLU A 301 -7.46 -15.02 -7.83
N LYS A 302 -7.34 -14.13 -6.83
CA LYS A 302 -7.72 -12.73 -6.99
C LYS A 302 -6.88 -12.01 -8.04
N GLN A 303 -5.58 -12.27 -8.08
CA GLN A 303 -4.68 -11.69 -9.09
C GLN A 303 -4.98 -12.23 -10.48
N ASP A 304 -5.23 -13.53 -10.60
CA ASP A 304 -5.54 -14.19 -11.87
C ASP A 304 -6.85 -13.66 -12.47
N ALA A 305 -7.85 -13.35 -11.64
CA ALA A 305 -9.11 -12.75 -12.08
C ALA A 305 -8.97 -11.32 -12.66
N LEU A 306 -7.82 -10.66 -12.46
CA LEU A 306 -7.55 -9.31 -13.00
C LEU A 306 -6.81 -9.33 -14.34
N TRP A 307 -6.35 -10.51 -14.78
CA TRP A 307 -5.68 -10.72 -16.05
C TRP A 307 -6.68 -11.20 -17.11
#